data_AF-A0A959UVL7-F1
#
_entry.id   AF-A0A959UVL7-F1
#
_cell.length_a   1.000
_cell.length_b   1.000
_cell.length_c   1.000
_cell.angle_alpha   90.00
_cell.angle_beta   90.00
_cell.angle_gamma   90.00
#
_symmetry.space_group_name_H-M   'P 1'
#
loop_
_entity.id
_entity.type
_entity.pdbx_description
1 polymer ?
#
loop_
_entity_poly.entity_id
_entity_poly.type
_entity_poly.pdbx_seq_one_letter_code
_entity_poly.pdbx_strand_id
1 'polypeptide(L)' 'GTTDDMLFPVPALVAYLSRFITLEPGDLVFTGTPAGVGPLAPGDVLEGKLDGRTILTFNVEAEGER' A
#
# COMPACT_ATOMS: atom_id res chain seq x y z
N GLY A 1 2.95 -3.10 -11.26
CA GLY A 1 4.04 -2.12 -11.46
C GLY A 1 5.33 -2.67 -10.86
N THR A 2 6.48 -2.08 -11.19
CA THR A 2 7.76 -2.33 -10.50
C THR A 2 8.10 -1.15 -9.59
N THR A 3 8.88 -1.38 -8.53
CA THR A 3 9.40 -0.30 -7.67
C THR A 3 10.42 0.59 -8.38
N ASP A 4 10.98 0.13 -9.50
CA ASP A 4 11.86 0.96 -10.35
C ASP A 4 11.10 2.14 -10.99
N ASP A 5 9.77 2.02 -11.14
CA ASP A 5 8.92 3.07 -11.71
C ASP A 5 8.49 4.12 -10.66
N MET A 6 8.94 4.02 -9.42
CA MET A 6 8.54 4.94 -8.36
C MET A 6 9.08 6.34 -8.63
N LEU A 7 8.18 7.34 -8.66
CA LEU A 7 8.55 8.76 -8.80
C LEU A 7 9.50 9.23 -7.68
N PHE A 8 9.32 8.69 -6.48
CA PHE A 8 10.18 8.92 -5.33
C PHE A 8 10.61 7.57 -4.75
N PRO A 9 11.91 7.22 -4.79
CA PRO A 9 12.37 5.95 -4.24
C PRO A 9 12.26 5.93 -2.72
N VAL A 10 12.17 4.74 -2.12
CA VAL A 10 11.97 4.56 -0.66
C VAL A 10 12.94 5.39 0.20
N PRO A 11 14.26 5.44 -0.07
CA PRO A 11 15.16 6.27 0.74
C PRO A 11 14.81 7.77 0.70
N ALA A 12 14.31 8.28 -0.43
CA ALA A 12 13.91 9.68 -0.56
C ALA A 12 12.63 9.98 0.24
N LEU A 13 11.67 9.06 0.26
CA LEU A 13 10.45 9.18 1.08
C LEU A 13 10.78 9.23 2.57
N VAL A 14 11.61 8.29 3.05
CA VAL A 14 12.04 8.26 4.45
C VAL A 14 12.77 9.56 4.82
N ALA A 15 13.75 9.97 4.03
CA ALA A 15 14.50 11.21 4.27
C ALA A 15 13.61 12.45 4.27
N TYR A 16 12.61 12.51 3.39
CA TYR A 16 11.67 13.62 3.33
C TYR A 16 10.77 13.67 4.57
N LEU A 17 10.17 12.55 4.96
CA LEU A 17 9.29 12.47 6.14
C LEU A 17 10.04 12.82 7.43
N SER A 18 11.26 12.32 7.59
CA SER A 18 12.10 12.57 8.78
C SER A 18 12.43 14.05 9.02
N ARG A 19 12.20 14.95 8.06
CA ARG A 19 12.38 16.39 8.24
C ARG A 19 11.22 17.06 8.99
N PHE A 20 10.06 16.42 9.01
CA PHE A 20 8.81 17.00 9.53
C PHE A 20 8.25 16.22 10.70
N ILE A 21 8.46 14.91 10.73
CA ILE A 21 8.02 14.00 11.78
C ILE A 21 9.18 13.07 12.17
N THR A 22 9.29 12.75 13.46
CA THR A 22 10.17 11.68 13.91
C THR A 22 9.53 10.34 13.52
N LEU A 23 10.29 9.50 12.82
CA LEU A 23 9.88 8.12 12.53
C LEU A 23 10.36 7.22 13.66
N GLU A 24 9.45 6.46 14.23
CA GLU A 24 9.69 5.54 15.34
C GLU A 24 9.68 4.07 14.86
N PRO A 25 10.34 3.16 15.59
CA PRO A 25 10.26 1.74 15.30
C PRO A 25 8.80 1.25 15.30
N GLY A 26 8.38 0.65 14.20
CA GLY A 26 7.01 0.15 14.01
C GLY A 26 6.12 1.06 13.15
N ASP A 27 6.57 2.27 12.82
CA ASP A 27 5.84 3.15 11.91
C ASP A 27 5.73 2.54 10.51
N LEU A 28 4.55 2.72 9.89
CA LEU A 28 4.24 2.23 8.55
C LEU A 28 4.22 3.40 7.56
N VAL A 29 5.03 3.30 6.51
CA VAL A 29 5.09 4.27 5.41
C VAL A 29 4.52 3.63 4.15
N PHE A 30 3.40 4.16 3.66
CA PHE A 30 2.82 3.75 2.38
C PHE A 30 3.47 4.52 1.23
N THR A 31 4.03 3.79 0.27
CA THR A 31 4.90 4.36 -0.78
C THR A 31 4.18 4.72 -2.07
N GLY A 32 2.85 4.71 -2.04
CA GLY A 32 1.99 4.91 -3.22
C GLY A 32 1.54 3.59 -3.87
N THR A 33 0.77 3.71 -4.94
CA THR A 33 0.25 2.59 -5.73
C THR A 33 0.54 2.82 -7.21
N PRO A 34 0.88 1.78 -7.98
CA PRO A 34 0.97 1.90 -9.43
C PRO A 34 -0.42 2.19 -10.04
N ALA A 35 -0.44 2.43 -11.36
CA ALA A 35 -1.69 2.54 -12.10
C ALA A 35 -2.54 1.25 -12.01
N GLY A 36 -3.87 1.40 -12.15
CA GLY A 36 -4.82 0.28 -12.17
C GLY A 36 -5.77 0.21 -10.96
N VAL A 37 -5.82 1.25 -10.12
CA VAL A 37 -6.84 1.35 -9.06
C VAL A 37 -8.24 1.42 -9.67
N GLY A 38 -9.18 0.69 -9.08
CA GLY A 38 -10.58 0.62 -9.52
C GLY A 38 -11.55 0.42 -8.35
N PRO A 39 -12.86 0.47 -8.62
CA PRO A 39 -13.89 0.26 -7.60
C PRO A 39 -13.89 -1.19 -7.11
N LEU A 40 -14.41 -1.39 -5.90
CA LEU A 40 -14.61 -2.70 -5.27
C LEU A 40 -16.10 -2.93 -5.03
N ALA A 41 -16.51 -4.19 -5.03
CA ALA A 41 -17.85 -4.64 -4.72
C ALA A 41 -17.84 -5.65 -3.56
N PRO A 42 -18.93 -5.75 -2.77
CA PRO A 42 -19.09 -6.83 -1.80
C PRO A 42 -18.93 -8.20 -2.45
N GLY A 43 -18.15 -9.07 -1.80
CA GLY A 43 -17.79 -10.40 -2.29
C GLY A 43 -16.45 -10.45 -3.04
N ASP A 44 -15.83 -9.31 -3.37
CA ASP A 44 -14.50 -9.29 -3.99
C ASP A 44 -13.44 -9.87 -3.04
N VAL A 45 -12.43 -10.54 -3.61
CA VAL A 45 -11.24 -10.98 -2.89
C VAL A 45 -10.04 -10.24 -3.45
N LEU A 46 -9.37 -9.49 -2.59
CA LEU A 46 -8.15 -8.77 -2.92
C LEU A 46 -6.92 -9.58 -2.57
N GLU A 47 -5.99 -9.66 -3.52
CA GLU A 47 -4.70 -10.31 -3.33
C GLU A 47 -3.56 -9.32 -3.60
N GLY A 48 -2.74 -9.06 -2.58
CA GLY A 48 -1.54 -8.25 -2.69
C GLY A 48 -0.31 -9.14 -2.89
N LYS A 49 0.45 -8.90 -3.98
CA LYS A 49 1.68 -9.63 -4.29
C LYS A 49 2.90 -8.71 -4.30
N LEU A 50 4.01 -9.22 -3.77
CA LEU A 50 5.33 -8.61 -3.88
C LEU A 50 6.32 -9.69 -4.34
N ASP A 51 7.09 -9.40 -5.39
CA ASP A 51 8.04 -10.34 -6.02
C ASP A 51 7.45 -11.73 -6.30
N GLY A 52 6.22 -11.74 -6.83
CA GLY A 52 5.48 -12.94 -7.18
C GLY A 52 4.89 -13.71 -5.99
N ARG A 53 5.11 -13.25 -4.75
CA ARG A 53 4.59 -13.89 -3.53
C ARG A 53 3.39 -13.14 -3.01
N THR A 54 2.36 -13.88 -2.64
CA THR A 54 1.20 -13.33 -1.94
C THR A 54 1.60 -12.93 -0.52
N ILE A 55 1.46 -11.65 -0.22
CA ILE A 55 1.78 -11.08 1.10
C ILE A 55 0.54 -10.69 1.87
N LEU A 56 -0.58 -10.45 1.18
CA LEU A 56 -1.83 -9.98 1.75
C LEU A 56 -3.01 -10.58 1.00
N THR A 57 -4.07 -10.93 1.73
CA THR A 57 -5.36 -11.32 1.17
C THR A 57 -6.47 -10.73 2.04
N PHE A 58 -7.45 -10.08 1.40
CA PHE A 58 -8.58 -9.46 2.08
C PHE A 58 -9.88 -9.86 1.37
N ASN A 59 -10.92 -10.12 2.15
CA ASN A 59 -12.28 -10.26 1.62
C ASN A 59 -12.99 -8.91 1.76
N VAL A 60 -13.65 -8.48 0.69
CA VAL A 60 -14.49 -7.27 0.70
C VAL A 60 -15.89 -7.70 1.11
N GLU A 61 -16.34 -7.24 2.27
CA GLU A 61 -17.68 -7.48 2.76
C GLU A 61 -18.56 -6.24 2.53
N ALA A 62 -19.87 -6.44 2.44
CA ALA A 62 -20.80 -5.32 2.45
C ALA A 62 -20.70 -4.60 3.80
N GLU A 63 -20.81 -3.27 3.79
CA GLU A 63 -20.90 -2.50 5.03
C GLU A 63 -22.14 -2.99 5.81
N GLY A 64 -21.92 -3.55 7.00
CA GLY A 64 -23.01 -4.01 7.85
C GLY A 64 -23.82 -2.83 8.39
N GLU A 65 -25.15 -2.98 8.42
CA GLU A 65 -26.02 -2.07 9.17
C GLU A 65 -25.61 -2.13 10.65
N ARG A 66 -25.12 -1.00 11.19
CA ARG A 66 -24.90 -0.83 12.64
C ARG A 66 -26.22 -0.68 13.38
#